data_AF-A0A0F2QFB5-F1
#
_entry.id   AF-A0A0F2QFB5-F1
#
_cell.length_a   1.000
_cell.length_b   1.000
_cell.length_c   1.000
_cell.angle_alpha   90.00
_cell.angle_beta   90.00
_cell.angle_gamma   90.00
#
_symmetry.space_group_name_H-M   'P 1'
#
loop_
_entity.id
_entity.type
_entity.pdbx_description
1 polymer ?
#
loop_
_entity_poly.entity_id
_entity_poly.type
_entity_poly.pdbx_seq_one_letter_code
_entity_poly.pdbx_strand_id
1 'polypeptide(L)'
;MKMEVKDILNDMLSTEKSLAGSYCQAELEAANKSLREQLGQMQRQVQQNHAKIFHEIHQRGWYKTPTAGQQAIESMIISWEQKFQKNPELNNQTTH
;
A
#
# COMPACT_ATOMS: atom_id res chain seq x y z
N MET A 1 14.71 -6.47 29.29
CA MET A 1 14.94 -6.03 27.91
C MET A 1 14.23 -4.69 27.75
N LYS A 2 14.95 -3.61 27.43
CA LYS A 2 14.33 -2.30 27.20
C LYS A 2 14.10 -2.18 25.70
N MET A 3 12.84 -2.14 25.29
CA MET A 3 12.49 -1.97 23.87
C MET A 3 12.59 -0.48 23.54
N GLU A 4 13.35 -0.15 22.50
CA GLU A 4 13.49 1.23 22.06
C GLU A 4 12.22 1.68 21.34
N VAL A 5 11.90 2.98 21.40
CA VAL A 5 10.71 3.56 20.74
C VAL A 5 10.71 3.27 19.24
N LYS A 6 11.90 3.23 18.62
CA LYS A 6 12.06 2.88 17.21
C LYS A 6 11.58 1.46 16.92
N ASP A 7 11.90 0.50 17.79
CA ASP A 7 11.52 -0.91 17.60
C ASP A 7 10.00 -1.07 17.78
N ILE A 8 9.43 -0.40 18.79
CA ILE A 8 7.97 -0.35 19.01
C ILE A 8 7.25 0.18 17.77
N LEU A 9 7.68 1.33 17.23
CA LEU A 9 7.01 1.92 16.07
C LEU A 9 7.17 1.09 14.79
N ASN A 10 8.28 0.38 14.62
CA ASN A 10 8.47 -0.53 13.49
C ASN A 10 7.58 -1.78 13.61
N ASP A 11 7.43 -2.33 14.81
CA ASP A 11 6.53 -3.44 15.09
C ASP A 11 5.06 -3.05 14.87
N MET A 12 4.67 -1.88 15.38
CA MET A 12 3.34 -1.31 15.13
C MET A 12 3.09 -1.08 13.63
N LEU A 13 4.05 -0.51 12.89
CA LEU A 13 3.90 -0.32 11.45
C LEU A 13 3.71 -1.65 10.72
N SER A 14 4.47 -2.68 11.10
CA SER A 14 4.40 -4.01 10.48
C SER A 14 3.06 -4.68 10.78
N THR A 15 2.56 -4.52 12.01
CA THR A 15 1.23 -4.98 12.43
C THR A 15 0.13 -4.32 11.60
N GLU A 16 0.14 -3.00 11.47
CA GLU A 16 -0.88 -2.28 10.68
C GLU A 16 -0.85 -2.67 9.19
N LYS A 17 0.35 -2.92 8.61
CA LYS A 17 0.45 -3.46 7.24
C LYS A 17 -0.18 -4.84 7.12
N SER A 18 0.07 -5.72 8.08
CA SER A 18 -0.53 -7.06 8.09
C SER A 18 -2.05 -6.99 8.20
N LEU A 19 -2.57 -6.16 9.11
CA LEU A 19 -4.00 -5.94 9.27
C LEU A 19 -4.64 -5.38 8.00
N ALA A 20 -3.98 -4.42 7.34
CA ALA A 20 -4.48 -3.83 6.10
C ALA A 20 -4.62 -4.85 4.98
N GLY A 21 -3.69 -5.82 4.90
CA GLY A 21 -3.77 -6.93 3.97
C GLY A 21 -4.93 -7.87 4.29
N SER A 22 -5.07 -8.27 5.56
CA SER A 22 -6.14 -9.16 6.00
C SER A 22 -7.54 -8.58 5.80
N TYR A 23 -7.75 -7.31 6.14
CA TYR A 23 -9.03 -6.63 5.94
C TYR A 23 -9.37 -6.43 4.47
N CYS A 24 -8.38 -6.09 3.63
CA CYS A 24 -8.56 -6.02 2.19
C CYS A 24 -9.03 -7.37 1.61
N GLN A 25 -8.35 -8.46 1.97
CA GLN A 25 -8.75 -9.79 1.54
C GLN A 25 -10.16 -10.16 2.02
N ALA A 26 -10.46 -9.93 3.29
CA ALA A 26 -11.78 -10.22 3.86
C ALA A 26 -12.89 -9.39 3.21
N GLU A 27 -12.65 -8.12 2.90
CA GLU A 27 -13.61 -7.24 2.22
C GLU A 27 -13.90 -7.73 0.80
N LEU A 28 -12.87 -8.17 0.07
CA LEU A 28 -13.03 -8.72 -1.28
C LEU A 28 -13.81 -10.05 -1.29
N GLU A 29 -13.59 -10.90 -0.30
CA GLU A 29 -14.22 -12.23 -0.19
C GLU A 29 -15.59 -12.21 0.54
N ALA A 30 -15.98 -11.08 1.14
CA ALA A 30 -17.25 -10.97 1.84
C ALA A 30 -18.46 -11.03 0.89
N ALA A 31 -19.27 -12.09 1.00
CA ALA A 31 -20.51 -12.21 0.23
C ALA A 31 -21.63 -11.29 0.75
N ASN A 32 -21.64 -11.00 2.05
CA ASN A 32 -22.65 -10.15 2.70
C ASN A 32 -22.28 -8.66 2.59
N LYS A 33 -23.19 -7.84 2.07
CA LYS A 33 -22.98 -6.39 1.88
C LYS A 33 -22.69 -5.64 3.19
N SER A 34 -23.46 -5.89 4.25
CA SER A 34 -23.27 -5.21 5.53
C SER A 34 -21.94 -5.59 6.19
N LEU A 35 -21.52 -6.85 6.07
CA LEU A 35 -20.21 -7.29 6.55
C LEU A 35 -19.09 -6.61 5.75
N ARG A 36 -19.21 -6.56 4.42
CA ARG A 36 -18.26 -5.86 3.55
C ARG A 36 -18.09 -4.40 3.94
N GLU A 37 -19.20 -3.69 4.17
CA GLU A 37 -19.19 -2.28 4.59
C GLU A 37 -18.48 -2.08 5.94
N GLN A 38 -18.69 -2.99 6.90
CA GLN A 38 -18.01 -2.95 8.19
C GLN A 38 -16.50 -3.22 8.06
N LEU A 39 -16.11 -4.21 7.25
CA LEU A 39 -14.70 -4.49 6.95
C LEU A 39 -14.04 -3.28 6.27
N GLY A 40 -14.72 -2.63 5.33
CA GLY A 40 -14.22 -1.40 4.71
C GLY A 40 -14.08 -0.23 5.68
N GLN A 41 -14.95 -0.13 6.70
CA GLN A 41 -14.76 0.85 7.79
C GLN A 41 -13.51 0.55 8.62
N MET A 42 -13.29 -0.71 9.00
CA MET A 42 -12.10 -1.14 9.73
C MET A 42 -10.82 -0.92 8.92
N GLN A 43 -10.85 -1.23 7.62
CA GLN A 43 -9.74 -1.01 6.70
C GLN A 43 -9.32 0.47 6.66
N ARG A 44 -10.29 1.40 6.61
CA ARG A 44 -10.00 2.84 6.67
C ARG A 44 -9.32 3.23 7.98
N GLN A 45 -9.76 2.67 9.10
CA GLN A 45 -9.15 2.98 10.40
C GLN A 45 -7.70 2.48 10.48
N VAL A 46 -7.45 1.24 10.01
CA VAL A 46 -6.10 0.65 9.94
C VAL A 46 -5.19 1.50 9.04
N GLN A 47 -5.65 1.90 7.86
CA GLN A 47 -4.88 2.75 6.95
C GLN A 47 -4.55 4.13 7.56
N GLN A 48 -5.49 4.73 8.29
CA GLN A 48 -5.25 5.99 9.01
C GLN A 48 -4.20 5.83 10.12
N ASN A 49 -4.26 4.74 10.89
CA ASN A 49 -3.28 4.45 11.94
C ASN A 49 -1.90 4.18 11.35
N HIS A 50 -1.82 3.34 10.32
CA HIS A 50 -0.59 3.09 9.56
C HIS A 50 0.03 4.41 9.07
N ALA A 51 -0.77 5.32 8.50
CA ALA A 51 -0.29 6.60 7.99
C ALA A 51 0.30 7.48 9.10
N LYS A 52 -0.33 7.53 10.28
CA LYS A 52 0.19 8.26 11.45
C LYS A 52 1.54 7.71 11.89
N ILE A 53 1.63 6.39 12.06
CA ILE A 53 2.87 5.73 12.47
C ILE A 53 3.94 5.98 11.40
N PHE A 54 3.65 5.71 10.13
CA PHE A 54 4.57 5.95 9.01
C PHE A 54 5.11 7.38 9.02
N HIS A 55 4.25 8.37 9.22
CA HIS A 55 4.66 9.77 9.27
C HIS A 55 5.64 10.03 10.42
N GLU A 56 5.36 9.50 11.61
CA GLU A 56 6.24 9.63 12.79
C GLU A 56 7.62 9.01 12.56
N ILE A 57 7.70 7.76 12.10
CA ILE A 57 9.00 7.09 11.81
C ILE A 57 9.72 7.73 10.62
N HIS A 58 8.99 8.27 9.64
CA HIS A 58 9.59 8.98 8.51
C HIS A 58 10.20 10.33 8.94
N GLN A 59 9.47 11.14 9.71
CA GLN A 59 9.97 12.42 10.23
C GLN A 59 11.23 12.25 11.08
N ARG A 60 11.33 11.15 11.83
CA ARG A 60 12.50 10.83 12.65
C ARG A 60 13.68 10.25 11.85
N GLY A 61 13.53 10.07 10.53
CA GLY A 61 14.54 9.45 9.66
C GLY A 61 14.75 7.96 9.92
N TRP A 62 13.81 7.30 10.59
CA TRP A 62 13.92 5.89 10.98
C TRP A 62 13.40 4.93 9.91
N TYR A 63 12.69 5.44 8.91
CA TYR A 63 12.21 4.69 7.76
C TYR A 63 12.77 5.28 6.48
N LYS A 64 13.53 4.49 5.70
CA LYS A 64 14.04 4.90 4.40
C LYS A 64 13.03 4.58 3.31
N THR A 65 12.38 5.60 2.78
CA THR A 65 11.56 5.49 1.57
C THR A 65 12.49 5.49 0.35
N PRO A 66 12.47 4.44 -0.49
CA PRO A 66 13.24 4.46 -1.72
C PRO A 66 12.73 5.61 -2.59
N THR A 67 13.60 6.57 -2.88
CA THR A 67 13.30 7.62 -3.84
C THR A 67 13.71 7.08 -5.21
N ALA A 68 12.75 6.89 -6.11
CA ALA A 68 13.10 6.60 -7.50
C ALA A 68 13.76 7.85 -8.10
N GLY A 69 14.99 7.72 -8.58
CA GLY A 69 15.61 8.77 -9.37
C GLY A 69 14.83 9.01 -10.65
N GLN A 70 14.92 10.22 -11.21
CA GLN A 70 14.17 10.61 -12.41
C GLN A 70 14.38 9.63 -13.58
N GLN A 71 15.61 9.13 -13.77
CA GLN A 71 15.94 8.10 -14.76
C GLN A 71 15.18 6.77 -14.56
N ALA A 72 14.96 6.36 -13.31
CA ALA A 72 14.22 5.13 -13.00
C ALA A 72 12.74 5.30 -13.34
N ILE A 73 12.18 6.49 -13.10
CA ILE A 73 10.80 6.84 -13.48
C ILE A 73 10.67 6.83 -15.00
N GLU A 74 11.55 7.55 -15.71
CA GLU A 74 11.56 7.64 -17.17
C GLU A 74 11.72 6.25 -17.83
N SER A 75 12.64 5.42 -17.32
CA SER A 75 12.82 4.04 -17.79
C SER A 75 11.57 3.20 -17.59
N MET A 76 10.86 3.39 -16.45
CA MET A 76 9.63 2.66 -16.17
C MET A 76 8.52 3.08 -17.14
N ILE A 77 8.33 4.38 -17.39
CA ILE A 77 7.37 4.91 -18.38
C ILE A 77 7.62 4.30 -19.77
N ILE A 78 8.85 4.38 -20.27
CA ILE A 78 9.23 3.82 -21.59
C ILE A 78 8.93 2.32 -21.64
N SER A 79 9.27 1.56 -20.59
CA SER A 79 9.02 0.12 -20.54
C SER A 79 7.53 -0.23 -20.55
N TRP A 80 6.69 0.62 -19.94
CA TRP A 80 5.24 0.46 -19.93
C TRP A 80 4.64 0.75 -21.31
N GLU A 81 5.04 1.83 -21.97
CA GLU A 81 4.61 2.17 -23.33
C GLU A 81 4.99 1.08 -24.35
N GLN A 82 6.21 0.53 -24.24
CA GLN A 82 6.65 -0.58 -25.08
C GLN A 82 5.81 -1.85 -24.91
N LYS A 83 5.29 -2.11 -23.70
CA LYS A 83 4.42 -3.28 -23.46
C LYS A 83 3.11 -3.19 -24.24
N PHE A 84 2.52 -1.99 -24.37
CA PHE A 84 1.30 -1.79 -25.16
C PHE A 84 1.56 -1.84 -26.66
N GLN A 85 2.74 -1.39 -27.12
CA GLN A 85 3.13 -1.52 -28.53
C GLN A 85 3.35 -2.97 -28.96
N LYS A 86 3.89 -3.81 -28.06
CA LYS A 86 4.14 -5.23 -28.34
C LYS A 86 2.92 -6.14 -28.16
N ASN A 87 1.90 -5.69 -27.43
CA ASN A 87 0.66 -6.44 -27.18
C ASN A 87 -0.55 -5.55 -27.52
N PRO A 88 -0.82 -5.32 -28.82
CA PRO A 88 -1.87 -4.41 -29.27
C PRO A 88 -3.28 -4.78 -28.77
N GLU A 89 -3.52 -6.04 -28.40
CA GLU A 89 -4.74 -6.51 -27.73
C GLU A 89 -5.01 -5.85 -26.35
N LEU A 90 -4.00 -5.29 -25.69
CA LEU A 90 -4.15 -4.57 -24.42
C LEU A 90 -4.71 -3.15 -24.60
N ASN A 91 -4.73 -2.61 -25.82
CA ASN A 91 -5.19 -1.25 -26.11
C ASN A 91 -6.73 -1.12 -26.13
N ASN A 92 -7.46 -2.23 -26.26
CA ASN A 92 -8.92 -2.24 -26.43
C ASN A 92 -9.70 -2.41 -25.13
N GLN A 93 -9.05 -2.42 -23.95
CA GLN A 93 -9.71 -2.63 -22.65
C GLN A 93 -9.89 -1.35 -21.82
N THR A 94 -9.43 -0.20 -22.29
CA THR A 94 -9.50 1.09 -21.57
C THR A 94 -10.66 2.00 -22.00
N THR A 95 -11.59 1.52 -22.81
CA THR A 95 -12.79 2.28 -23.23
C THR A 95 -14.07 1.51 -22.87
N HIS A 96 -14.43 1.50 -21.59
CA HIS A 96 -15.81 1.26 -21.13
C HIS A 96 -16.05 1.93 -19.79
#